data_AF-X1D544-F1
#
_entry.id   AF-X1D544-F1
#
_cell.length_a   1.000
_cell.length_b   1.000
_cell.length_c   1.000
_cell.angle_alpha   90.00
_cell.angle_beta   90.00
_cell.angle_gamma   90.00
#
_symmetry.space_group_name_H-M   'P 1'
#
loop_
_entity.id
_entity.type
_entity.pdbx_description
1 polymer ?
#
loop_
_entity_poly.entity_id
_entity_poly.type
_entity_poly.pdbx_seq_one_letter_code
_entity_poly.pdbx_strand_id
1 'polypeptide(L)'
;CIAMARAPITAAMKSKYIGETISNGMVTPAMLKTLGFPKEKDPSSLSLNEAFVEYDNLLKIHKGKEIPASAVGVYTYFESKLGTGLKQLSAGVRKFNLDLLDRHDIAYITQRANDVCSKWNLHIESQESLDFELVKNEIYSGNYE
;
A
#
# COMPACT_ATOMS: atom_id res chain seq x y z
N CYS A 1 -13.59 -2.26 5.79
CA CYS A 1 -12.72 -2.32 4.60
C CYS A 1 -13.00 -1.16 3.64
N ILE A 2 -12.45 0.04 3.86
CA ILE A 2 -12.77 1.22 3.04
C ILE A 2 -11.90 1.34 1.76
N ALA A 3 -10.82 0.57 1.60
CA ALA A 3 -9.93 0.69 0.43
C ALA A 3 -9.80 -0.58 -0.45
N MET A 4 -10.33 -1.74 -0.02
CA MET A 4 -10.04 -3.04 -0.65
C MET A 4 -10.79 -3.33 -1.95
N ALA A 5 -11.87 -2.60 -2.27
CA ALA A 5 -12.62 -2.86 -3.50
C ALA A 5 -12.02 -2.11 -4.69
N ARG A 6 -11.98 -0.77 -4.63
CA ARG A 6 -11.62 0.06 -5.78
C ARG A 6 -10.13 0.09 -6.07
N ALA A 7 -9.27 0.03 -5.05
CA ALA A 7 -7.84 0.19 -5.24
C ALA A 7 -7.21 -1.02 -5.97
N PRO A 8 -7.49 -2.29 -5.60
CA PRO A 8 -6.97 -3.44 -6.34
C PRO A 8 -7.54 -3.54 -7.76
N ILE A 9 -8.82 -3.20 -7.96
CA ILE A 9 -9.43 -3.18 -9.30
C ILE A 9 -8.75 -2.13 -10.19
N THR A 10 -8.51 -0.93 -9.66
CA THR A 10 -7.79 0.12 -10.38
C THR A 10 -6.37 -0.31 -10.71
N ALA A 11 -5.68 -1.00 -9.78
CA ALA A 11 -4.35 -1.57 -10.05
C ALA A 11 -4.39 -2.57 -11.19
N ALA A 12 -5.36 -3.49 -11.22
CA ALA A 12 -5.53 -4.44 -12.31
C ALA A 12 -5.77 -3.75 -13.67
N MET A 13 -6.68 -2.77 -13.70
CA MET A 13 -7.05 -2.02 -14.91
C MET A 13 -5.87 -1.20 -15.44
N LYS A 14 -5.17 -0.49 -14.56
CA LYS A 14 -4.04 0.35 -14.96
C LYS A 14 -2.87 -0.49 -15.45
N SER A 15 -2.58 -1.61 -14.79
CA SER A 15 -1.49 -2.48 -15.23
C SER A 15 -1.80 -3.19 -16.53
N LYS A 16 -3.06 -3.58 -16.77
CA LYS A 16 -3.51 -4.06 -18.08
C LYS A 16 -3.26 -3.02 -19.17
N TYR A 17 -3.70 -1.78 -18.95
CA TYR A 17 -3.52 -0.68 -19.90
C TYR A 17 -2.03 -0.41 -20.19
N ILE A 18 -1.17 -0.39 -19.16
CA ILE A 18 0.27 -0.20 -19.33
C ILE A 18 0.87 -1.36 -20.14
N GLY A 19 0.50 -2.61 -19.83
CA GLY A 19 1.01 -3.78 -20.55
C GLY A 19 0.59 -3.78 -22.03
N GLU A 20 -0.66 -3.44 -22.34
CA GLU A 20 -1.15 -3.29 -23.71
C GLU A 20 -0.44 -2.15 -24.44
N THR A 21 -0.19 -1.02 -23.76
CA THR A 21 0.50 0.14 -24.35
C THR A 21 1.95 -0.19 -24.70
N ILE A 22 2.64 -0.93 -23.82
CA ILE A 22 4.01 -1.41 -24.04
C ILE A 22 4.03 -2.41 -25.21
N SER A 23 3.11 -3.39 -25.22
CA SER A 23 3.01 -4.39 -26.29
C SER A 23 2.75 -3.76 -27.67
N ASN A 24 2.00 -2.65 -27.71
CA ASN A 24 1.69 -1.93 -28.93
C ASN A 24 2.76 -0.87 -29.31
N GLY A 25 3.81 -0.70 -28.50
CA GLY A 25 4.84 0.32 -28.72
C GLY A 25 4.34 1.77 -28.61
N MET A 26 3.16 2.00 -28.03
CA MET A 26 2.52 3.31 -27.91
C MET A 26 2.88 4.03 -26.61
N VAL A 27 4.12 3.84 -26.12
CA VAL A 27 4.56 4.42 -24.85
C VAL A 27 4.74 5.93 -25.04
N THR A 28 4.07 6.72 -24.19
CA THR A 28 4.15 8.19 -24.25
C THR A 28 5.17 8.72 -23.23
N PRO A 29 5.83 9.86 -23.51
CA PRO A 29 6.71 10.52 -22.52
C PRO A 29 5.98 10.89 -21.22
N ALA A 30 4.67 11.18 -21.29
CA ALA A 30 3.83 11.43 -20.11
C ALA A 30 3.69 10.19 -19.22
N MET A 31 3.60 9.00 -19.82
CA MET A 31 3.56 7.73 -19.09
C MET A 31 4.89 7.47 -18.37
N LEU A 32 6.03 7.69 -19.02
CA LEU A 32 7.34 7.56 -18.39
C LEU A 32 7.50 8.47 -17.16
N LYS A 33 7.06 9.73 -17.27
CA LYS A 33 7.06 10.67 -16.15
C LYS A 33 6.22 10.17 -14.98
N THR A 34 5.07 9.56 -15.26
CA THR A 34 4.16 9.01 -14.23
C THR A 34 4.77 7.79 -13.53
N LEU A 35 5.53 6.97 -14.26
CA LEU A 35 6.26 5.83 -13.73
C LEU A 35 7.55 6.21 -12.97
N GLY A 36 7.92 7.51 -12.99
CA GLY A 36 9.10 8.02 -12.28
C GLY A 36 10.40 7.85 -13.05
N PHE A 37 10.36 7.61 -14.36
CA PHE A 37 11.57 7.54 -15.19
C PHE A 37 12.11 8.94 -15.53
N PRO A 38 13.44 9.05 -15.73
CA PRO A 38 14.08 10.28 -16.18
C PRO A 38 13.58 10.70 -17.58
N LYS A 39 13.67 12.00 -17.90
CA LYS A 39 13.15 12.55 -19.17
C LYS A 39 13.92 12.06 -20.38
N GLU A 40 15.16 11.64 -20.16
CA GLU A 40 16.11 11.19 -21.17
C GLU A 40 15.87 9.73 -21.60
N LYS A 41 15.00 8.99 -20.89
CA LYS A 41 14.72 7.59 -21.23
C LYS A 41 13.81 7.51 -22.46
N ASP A 42 14.22 6.68 -23.43
CA ASP A 42 13.45 6.46 -24.64
C ASP A 42 12.13 5.70 -24.35
N PRO A 43 10.98 6.20 -24.79
CA PRO A 43 9.69 5.53 -24.61
C PRO A 43 9.64 4.11 -25.18
N SER A 44 10.27 3.89 -26.33
CA SER A 44 10.30 2.59 -27.01
C SER A 44 11.17 1.54 -26.31
N SER A 45 12.01 1.95 -25.34
CA SER A 45 12.89 1.04 -24.61
C SER A 45 12.23 0.39 -23.39
N LEU A 46 11.03 0.83 -23.01
CA LEU A 46 10.38 0.41 -21.77
C LEU A 46 9.92 -1.05 -21.86
N SER A 47 10.52 -1.90 -21.02
CA SER A 47 10.08 -3.29 -20.84
C SER A 47 9.08 -3.43 -19.69
N LEU A 48 8.26 -4.50 -19.73
CA LEU A 48 7.34 -4.86 -18.64
C LEU A 48 8.06 -5.05 -17.31
N ASN A 49 9.28 -5.62 -17.33
CA ASN A 49 10.06 -5.86 -16.12
C ASN A 49 10.48 -4.54 -15.45
N GLU A 50 10.80 -3.52 -16.25
CA GLU A 50 11.18 -2.21 -15.73
C GLU A 50 9.96 -1.43 -15.23
N ALA A 51 8.80 -1.62 -15.86
CA ALA A 51 7.58 -0.92 -15.50
C ALA A 51 7.00 -1.39 -14.15
N PHE A 52 7.27 -2.63 -13.74
CA PHE A 52 6.69 -3.23 -12.54
C PHE A 52 7.78 -3.78 -11.60
N VAL A 53 7.86 -3.19 -10.40
CA VAL A 53 8.87 -3.54 -9.37
C VAL A 53 8.86 -5.03 -8.99
N GLU A 54 7.68 -5.64 -8.86
CA GLU A 54 7.56 -7.04 -8.42
C GLU A 54 7.57 -8.07 -9.55
N TYR A 55 7.75 -7.63 -10.81
CA TYR A 55 7.69 -8.54 -11.95
C TYR A 55 8.72 -9.66 -11.84
N ASP A 56 9.96 -9.33 -11.49
CA ASP A 56 11.05 -10.29 -11.36
C ASP A 56 10.82 -11.28 -10.20
N ASN A 57 10.24 -10.80 -9.09
CA ASN A 57 9.91 -11.65 -7.95
C ASN A 57 8.79 -12.64 -8.31
N LEU A 58 7.77 -12.17 -9.00
CA LEU A 58 6.69 -13.00 -9.53
C LEU A 58 7.18 -14.05 -10.53
N LEU A 59 8.10 -13.66 -11.42
CA LEU A 59 8.68 -14.57 -12.41
C LEU A 59 9.45 -15.72 -11.74
N LYS A 60 10.16 -15.44 -10.64
CA LYS A 60 10.83 -16.46 -9.81
C LYS A 60 9.83 -17.42 -9.18
N ILE A 61 8.76 -16.90 -8.59
CA ILE A 61 7.71 -17.70 -7.94
C ILE A 61 7.01 -18.61 -8.97
N HIS A 62 6.72 -18.06 -10.16
CA HIS A 62 5.97 -18.78 -11.19
C HIS A 62 6.84 -19.52 -12.23
N LYS A 63 8.13 -19.70 -11.93
CA LYS A 63 9.11 -20.47 -12.74
C LYS A 63 9.17 -20.04 -14.21
N GLY A 64 9.15 -18.74 -14.47
CA GLY A 64 9.29 -18.20 -15.84
C GLY A 64 8.06 -18.33 -16.73
N LYS A 65 6.90 -18.71 -16.18
CA LYS A 65 5.64 -18.63 -16.92
C LYS A 65 5.28 -17.17 -17.19
N GLU A 66 4.64 -16.92 -18.33
CA GLU A 66 4.10 -15.61 -18.67
C GLU A 66 2.97 -15.23 -17.70
N ILE A 67 3.08 -14.05 -17.09
CA ILE A 67 2.12 -13.55 -16.12
C ILE A 67 1.44 -12.32 -16.73
N PRO A 68 0.10 -12.28 -16.78
CA PRO A 68 -0.62 -11.11 -17.26
C PRO A 68 -0.25 -9.86 -16.48
N ALA A 69 -0.02 -8.74 -17.17
CA ALA A 69 0.33 -7.47 -16.52
C ALA A 69 -0.71 -7.04 -15.46
N SER A 70 -1.99 -7.35 -15.66
CA SER A 70 -3.05 -7.13 -14.68
C SER A 70 -2.79 -7.85 -13.35
N ALA A 71 -2.36 -9.11 -13.40
CA ALA A 71 -2.05 -9.92 -12.22
C ALA A 71 -0.82 -9.36 -11.48
N VAL A 72 0.22 -8.96 -12.23
CA VAL A 72 1.41 -8.30 -11.67
C VAL A 72 1.03 -7.03 -10.93
N GLY A 73 0.12 -6.23 -11.50
CA GLY A 73 -0.39 -5.01 -10.88
C GLY A 73 -1.08 -5.23 -9.54
N VAL A 74 -1.98 -6.22 -9.50
CA VAL A 74 -2.70 -6.58 -8.27
C VAL A 74 -1.75 -7.09 -7.21
N TYR A 75 -0.82 -7.97 -7.58
CA TYR A 75 0.19 -8.50 -6.66
C TYR A 75 1.06 -7.37 -6.09
N THR A 76 1.57 -6.49 -6.94
CA THR A 76 2.39 -5.33 -6.51
C THR A 76 1.64 -4.42 -5.53
N TYR A 77 0.32 -4.26 -5.71
CA TYR A 77 -0.49 -3.48 -4.79
C TYR A 77 -0.56 -4.12 -3.39
N PHE A 78 -0.79 -5.43 -3.31
CA PHE A 78 -0.88 -6.13 -2.04
C PHE A 78 0.48 -6.33 -1.36
N GLU A 79 1.47 -6.83 -2.09
CA GLU A 79 2.77 -7.18 -1.52
C GLU A 79 3.58 -5.94 -1.17
N SER A 80 3.82 -5.06 -2.16
CA SER A 80 4.68 -3.90 -1.95
C SER A 80 3.94 -2.76 -1.28
N LYS A 81 2.80 -2.31 -1.83
CA LYS A 81 2.16 -1.07 -1.34
C LYS A 81 1.46 -1.28 0.00
N LEU A 82 0.52 -2.22 0.06
CA LEU A 82 -0.20 -2.52 1.29
C LEU A 82 0.73 -3.17 2.33
N GLY A 83 1.55 -4.13 1.93
CA GLY A 83 2.52 -4.77 2.82
C GLY A 83 3.50 -3.78 3.45
N THR A 84 4.01 -2.78 2.70
CA THR A 84 4.87 -1.74 3.29
C THR A 84 4.12 -0.86 4.28
N GLY A 85 2.89 -0.44 3.96
CA GLY A 85 2.07 0.34 4.89
C GLY A 85 1.75 -0.42 6.18
N LEU A 86 1.49 -1.72 6.07
CA LEU A 86 1.26 -2.59 7.22
C LEU A 86 2.53 -2.74 8.07
N LYS A 87 3.70 -2.91 7.44
CA LYS A 87 5.00 -2.92 8.15
C LYS A 87 5.26 -1.61 8.87
N GLN A 88 4.90 -0.47 8.27
CA GLN A 88 5.01 0.84 8.91
C GLN A 88 4.08 0.96 10.13
N LEU A 89 2.83 0.51 10.01
CA LEU A 89 1.89 0.45 11.13
C LEU A 89 2.44 -0.44 12.26
N SER A 90 2.81 -1.67 11.94
CA SER A 90 3.41 -2.65 12.86
C SER A 90 4.64 -2.09 13.58
N ALA A 91 5.53 -1.41 12.86
CA ALA A 91 6.69 -0.76 13.46
C ALA A 91 6.30 0.41 14.37
N GLY A 92 5.27 1.18 14.00
CA GLY A 92 4.75 2.30 14.78
C GLY A 92 4.16 1.86 16.13
N VAL A 93 3.39 0.78 16.15
CA VAL A 93 2.78 0.22 17.38
C VAL A 93 3.64 -0.85 18.05
N ARG A 94 4.83 -1.14 17.50
CA ARG A 94 5.79 -2.16 17.97
C ARG A 94 5.21 -3.58 18.06
N LYS A 95 4.23 -3.90 17.21
CA LYS A 95 3.62 -5.23 17.10
C LYS A 95 4.00 -5.87 15.77
N PHE A 96 4.90 -6.85 15.82
CA PHE A 96 5.44 -7.50 14.63
C PHE A 96 4.65 -8.72 14.15
N ASN A 97 3.82 -9.28 15.04
CA ASN A 97 2.86 -10.30 14.64
C ASN A 97 1.52 -9.62 14.30
N LEU A 98 0.95 -9.95 13.15
CA LEU A 98 -0.30 -9.37 12.65
C LEU A 98 -1.49 -9.68 13.56
N ASP A 99 -1.46 -10.83 14.23
CA ASP A 99 -2.53 -11.24 15.16
C ASP A 99 -2.62 -10.36 16.42
N LEU A 100 -1.58 -9.56 16.68
CA LEU A 100 -1.55 -8.61 17.80
C LEU A 100 -2.17 -7.25 17.44
N LEU A 101 -2.36 -6.98 16.14
CA LEU A 101 -2.94 -5.73 15.67
C LEU A 101 -4.45 -5.73 15.87
N ASP A 102 -4.96 -4.68 16.50
CA ASP A 102 -6.39 -4.51 16.74
C ASP A 102 -6.88 -3.09 16.44
N ARG A 103 -8.13 -2.79 16.82
CA ARG A 103 -8.73 -1.48 16.58
C ARG A 103 -8.27 -0.40 17.56
N HIS A 104 -7.64 -0.78 18.66
CA HIS A 104 -7.07 0.17 19.64
C HIS A 104 -5.72 0.72 19.16
N ASP A 105 -5.08 0.06 18.19
CA ASP A 105 -3.85 0.52 17.52
C ASP A 105 -4.06 1.69 16.54
N ILE A 106 -5.32 2.10 16.31
CA ILE A 106 -5.68 3.21 15.43
C ILE A 106 -6.58 4.19 16.17
N ALA A 107 -6.49 5.46 15.80
CA ALA A 107 -7.30 6.53 16.39
C ALA A 107 -7.92 7.41 15.30
N TYR A 108 -9.10 7.97 15.57
CA TYR A 108 -9.68 8.97 14.70
C TYR A 108 -9.20 10.38 15.06
N ILE A 109 -9.09 11.25 14.05
CA ILE A 109 -8.54 12.60 14.20
C ILE A 109 -9.58 13.68 13.84
N THR A 110 -10.67 13.30 13.17
CA THR A 110 -11.68 14.27 12.69
C THR A 110 -13.06 13.98 13.25
N GLN A 111 -13.86 15.03 13.45
CA GLN A 111 -15.25 14.89 13.88
C GLN A 111 -16.06 13.99 12.94
N ARG A 112 -15.85 14.12 11.62
CA ARG A 112 -16.48 13.25 10.63
C ARG A 112 -16.13 11.77 10.82
N ALA A 113 -14.89 11.47 11.20
CA ALA A 113 -14.47 10.11 11.48
C ALA A 113 -15.12 9.60 12.78
N ASN A 114 -15.25 10.44 13.82
CA ASN A 114 -16.00 10.12 15.03
C ASN A 114 -17.46 9.75 14.71
N ASP A 115 -18.16 10.58 13.93
CA ASP A 115 -19.57 10.32 13.57
C ASP A 115 -19.74 8.97 12.88
N VAL A 116 -18.79 8.58 12.02
CA VAL A 116 -18.79 7.25 11.36
C VAL A 116 -18.48 6.14 12.36
N CYS A 117 -17.46 6.30 13.21
CA CYS A 117 -17.07 5.28 14.18
C CYS A 117 -18.18 5.02 15.20
N SER A 118 -18.83 6.08 15.68
CA SER A 118 -19.96 6.04 16.60
C SER A 118 -21.19 5.41 15.95
N LYS A 119 -21.52 5.80 14.70
CA LYS A 119 -22.68 5.25 13.98
C LYS A 119 -22.61 3.72 13.80
N TRP A 120 -21.41 3.18 13.57
CA TRP A 120 -21.20 1.74 13.35
C TRP A 120 -20.62 1.03 14.57
N ASN A 121 -20.56 1.70 15.72
CA ASN A 121 -20.04 1.19 16.98
C ASN A 121 -18.67 0.46 16.82
N LEU A 122 -17.70 1.15 16.22
CA LEU A 122 -16.40 0.56 15.85
C LEU A 122 -15.40 0.46 17.02
N HIS A 123 -15.71 1.05 18.18
CA HIS A 123 -14.83 1.08 19.37
C HIS A 123 -13.41 1.60 19.06
N ILE A 124 -13.31 2.66 18.26
CA ILE A 124 -12.06 3.36 17.95
C ILE A 124 -12.05 4.63 18.76
N GLU A 125 -10.95 4.95 19.43
CA GLU A 125 -10.82 6.13 20.28
C GLU A 125 -10.32 7.37 19.53
N SER A 126 -10.49 8.54 20.15
CA SER A 126 -9.95 9.79 19.63
C SER A 126 -8.44 9.83 19.81
N GLN A 127 -7.73 10.43 18.87
CA GLN A 127 -6.32 10.73 19.11
C GLN A 127 -6.14 11.69 20.30
N GLU A 128 -7.11 12.58 20.54
CA GLU A 128 -7.06 13.55 21.64
C GLU A 128 -7.32 12.91 23.02
N SER A 129 -7.96 11.73 23.07
CA SER A 129 -8.14 10.99 24.33
C SER A 129 -6.91 10.19 24.73
N LEU A 130 -5.99 9.95 23.81
CA LEU A 130 -4.67 9.38 24.10
C LEU A 130 -3.80 10.49 24.70
N ASP A 131 -3.82 10.58 26.03
CA ASP A 131 -3.08 11.60 26.76
C ASP A 131 -1.57 11.42 26.54
N PHE A 132 -0.97 12.36 25.82
CA PHE A 132 0.46 12.38 25.53
C PHE A 132 1.32 12.44 26.80
N GLU A 133 0.78 12.93 27.92
CA GLU A 133 1.46 12.91 29.22
C GLU A 133 1.56 11.50 29.81
N LEU A 134 0.50 10.70 29.74
CA LEU A 134 0.51 9.31 30.20
C LEU A 134 1.50 8.47 29.39
N VAL A 135 1.48 8.60 28.06
CA VAL A 135 2.41 7.89 27.17
C VAL A 135 3.87 8.30 27.44
N LYS A 136 4.13 9.59 27.70
CA LYS A 136 5.47 10.04 28.14
C LYS A 136 5.86 9.40 29.47
N ASN A 137 4.96 9.40 30.46
CA ASN A 137 5.23 8.85 31.78
C ASN A 137 5.48 7.33 31.75
N GLU A 138 4.80 6.56 30.91
CA GLU A 138 5.08 5.14 30.68
C GLU A 138 6.45 4.92 30.02
N ILE A 139 6.79 5.73 29.01
CA ILE A 139 8.10 5.65 28.34
C ILE A 139 9.24 5.99 29.31
N TYR A 140 9.05 6.99 30.18
CA TYR A 140 10.08 7.41 31.14
C TYR A 140 10.14 6.55 32.41
N SER A 141 9.04 5.91 32.81
CA SER A 141 9.00 5.02 33.99
C SER A 141 9.52 3.61 33.71
N GLY A 142 9.52 3.17 32.44
CA GLY A 142 10.05 1.85 32.04
C GLY A 142 9.23 0.65 32.52
N ASN A 143 8.05 0.89 33.11
CA ASN A 143 7.09 -0.14 33.46
C ASN A 143 6.09 -0.29 32.31
N TYR A 144 6.38 -1.24 31.43
CA TYR A 144 5.43 -1.69 30.41
C TYR A 144 4.69 -2.90 31.01
N GLU A 145 3.42 -2.74 31.38
CA GLU A 145 2.54 -3.90 31.67
C GLU A 145 2.16 -4.64 30.40
#